data_AF-A0A0L0HEH2-F1
#
_entry.id   AF-A0A0L0HEH2-F1
#
_cell.length_a   1.000
_cell.length_b   1.000
_cell.length_c   1.000
_cell.angle_alpha   90.00
_cell.angle_beta   90.00
_cell.angle_gamma   90.00
#
_symmetry.space_group_name_H-M   'P 1'
#
loop_
_entity.id
_entity.type
_entity.pdbx_description
1 polymer ?
#
loop_
_entity_poly.entity_id
_entity_poly.type
_entity_poly.pdbx_seq_one_letter_code
_entity_poly.pdbx_strand_id
1 'polypeptide(L)'
;MSKKPTIMVLGAGFIGSYLGAHLANKPDLCSVHLIGRQSYFTTLQSAGSLSATSQSGTTVTIPYEKLNLYDSVDAFCTAHPNVHPTYIIVTVKRITAHRAYADLKRWGENPNVTVVTMMNGVRAADEARDVLKGCDVNEGMWPFNVIETDTGHFEQASGGDVFVEDSEKGRVLAGIFRESGIPTQVSADMHGILYGKLLINLHNAISALTGLPIQQELSTRSARQVWAHCMSEALDIYRANGINPVSFLPHVPLSIIPYLLSLPNFLFLRLATRMLSIDPRATSSMYEDLRKGRPTEIEYLQGEIVRMGRECGIAAPVCERVVGLVKDVEGKGGLGNLTGEMILDALELI
;
A
#
# COMPACT_ATOMS: atom_id res chain seq x y z
N MET A 1 13.19 32.33 -9.70
CA MET A 1 12.87 30.88 -9.83
C MET A 1 12.48 30.40 -8.46
N SER A 2 11.29 29.80 -8.31
CA SER A 2 10.87 29.16 -7.05
C SER A 2 11.92 28.10 -6.66
N LYS A 3 12.28 28.04 -5.37
CA LYS A 3 13.24 27.03 -4.87
C LYS A 3 12.62 25.65 -5.10
N LYS A 4 13.38 24.77 -5.76
CA LYS A 4 13.01 23.39 -6.05
C LYS A 4 12.61 22.65 -4.75
N PRO A 5 11.48 21.93 -4.71
CA PRO A 5 11.02 21.23 -3.51
C PRO A 5 11.99 20.11 -3.13
N THR A 6 12.23 19.96 -1.82
CA THR A 6 12.95 18.82 -1.26
C THR A 6 11.94 17.75 -0.88
N ILE A 7 12.10 16.54 -1.43
CA ILE A 7 11.24 15.39 -1.18
C ILE A 7 12.04 14.34 -0.42
N MET A 8 11.63 14.06 0.81
CA MET A 8 12.12 12.93 1.58
C MET A 8 11.19 11.73 1.35
N VAL A 9 11.72 10.61 0.91
CA VAL A 9 11.00 9.33 0.84
C VAL A 9 11.42 8.51 2.06
N LEU A 10 10.55 8.46 3.06
CA LEU A 10 10.79 7.74 4.31
C LEU A 10 10.30 6.30 4.18
N GLY A 11 11.27 5.40 3.91
CA GLY A 11 11.04 3.98 3.70
C GLY A 11 11.43 3.51 2.30
N ALA A 12 12.73 3.33 2.06
CA ALA A 12 13.29 2.76 0.82
C ALA A 12 13.07 1.23 0.70
N GLY A 13 11.80 0.80 0.86
CA GLY A 13 11.33 -0.51 0.43
C GLY A 13 10.87 -0.48 -1.03
N PHE A 14 10.04 -1.43 -1.46
CA PHE A 14 9.69 -1.57 -2.89
C PHE A 14 9.02 -0.31 -3.47
N ILE A 15 7.98 0.20 -2.81
CA ILE A 15 7.28 1.43 -3.24
C ILE A 15 8.22 2.65 -3.17
N GLY A 16 8.94 2.81 -2.05
CA GLY A 16 9.83 3.95 -1.84
C GLY A 16 11.00 4.00 -2.81
N SER A 17 11.60 2.85 -3.14
CA SER A 17 12.69 2.73 -4.11
C SER A 17 12.19 2.97 -5.54
N TYR A 18 11.03 2.42 -5.92
CA TYR A 18 10.40 2.70 -7.21
C TYR A 18 10.11 4.19 -7.39
N LEU A 19 9.44 4.80 -6.40
CA LEU A 19 9.17 6.24 -6.38
C LEU A 19 10.47 7.06 -6.42
N GLY A 20 11.45 6.66 -5.61
CA GLY A 20 12.76 7.31 -5.53
C GLY A 20 13.49 7.35 -6.87
N ALA A 21 13.46 6.26 -7.65
CA ALA A 21 14.05 6.19 -8.98
C ALA A 21 13.40 7.18 -9.96
N HIS A 22 12.07 7.21 -9.99
CA HIS A 22 11.30 8.11 -10.86
C HIS A 22 11.51 9.60 -10.51
N LEU A 23 11.56 9.93 -9.21
CA LEU A 23 11.85 11.29 -8.75
C LEU A 23 13.30 11.69 -9.05
N ALA A 24 14.26 10.79 -8.78
CA ALA A 24 15.68 11.05 -9.04
C ALA A 24 16.02 11.21 -10.52
N ASN A 25 15.21 10.62 -11.42
CA ASN A 25 15.33 10.80 -12.86
C ASN A 25 14.95 12.23 -13.33
N LYS A 26 14.35 13.04 -12.46
CA LYS A 26 13.95 14.42 -12.75
C LYS A 26 14.60 15.41 -11.76
N PRO A 27 15.94 15.55 -11.77
CA PRO A 27 16.67 16.42 -10.87
C PRO A 27 16.46 17.91 -11.15
N ASP A 28 15.65 18.31 -12.13
CA ASP A 28 15.22 19.69 -12.31
C ASP A 28 13.91 19.98 -11.56
N LEU A 29 13.10 18.94 -11.25
CA LEU A 29 11.78 19.07 -10.63
C LEU A 29 11.80 19.02 -9.10
N CYS A 30 12.49 18.03 -8.51
CA CYS A 30 12.57 17.88 -7.05
C CYS A 30 13.93 17.33 -6.55
N SER A 31 14.38 17.74 -5.36
CA SER A 31 15.57 17.14 -4.72
C SER A 31 15.11 15.96 -3.89
N VAL A 32 15.39 14.74 -4.33
CA VAL A 32 14.93 13.52 -3.64
C VAL A 32 16.00 12.99 -2.69
N HIS A 33 15.57 12.60 -1.49
CA HIS A 33 16.39 11.96 -0.46
C HIS A 33 15.68 10.69 0.03
N LEU A 34 16.34 9.55 -0.10
CA LEU A 34 15.79 8.24 0.29
C LEU A 34 16.28 7.88 1.69
N ILE A 35 15.34 7.59 2.59
CA ILE A 35 15.63 7.11 3.94
C ILE A 35 15.32 5.62 4.01
N GLY A 36 16.32 4.81 4.39
CA GLY A 36 16.23 3.35 4.33
C GLY A 36 17.17 2.67 5.31
N ARG A 37 17.33 1.35 5.22
CA ARG A 37 18.27 0.62 6.08
C ARG A 37 19.66 0.60 5.44
N GLN A 38 20.70 0.80 6.24
CA GLN A 38 22.08 0.73 5.77
C GLN A 38 22.39 -0.58 5.03
N SER A 39 21.87 -1.71 5.51
CA SER A 39 22.06 -3.02 4.85
C SER A 39 21.53 -3.04 3.42
N TYR A 40 20.39 -2.40 3.17
CA TYR A 40 19.81 -2.32 1.82
C TYR A 40 20.65 -1.41 0.92
N PHE A 41 21.15 -0.29 1.43
CA PHE A 41 22.01 0.60 0.64
C PHE A 41 23.37 0.00 0.31
N THR A 42 23.95 -0.84 1.17
CA THR A 42 25.15 -1.64 0.82
C THR A 42 24.87 -2.63 -0.31
N THR A 43 23.71 -3.29 -0.28
CA THR A 43 23.26 -4.16 -1.37
C THR A 43 23.06 -3.37 -2.66
N LEU A 44 22.43 -2.20 -2.59
CA LEU A 44 22.21 -1.30 -3.73
C LEU A 44 23.53 -0.76 -4.30
N GLN A 45 24.50 -0.43 -3.45
CA GLN A 45 25.85 -0.02 -3.85
C GLN A 45 26.53 -1.11 -4.66
N SER A 46 26.37 -2.37 -4.25
CA SER A 46 26.93 -3.53 -4.96
C SER A 46 26.27 -3.73 -6.32
N ALA A 47 24.98 -3.43 -6.45
CA ALA A 47 24.26 -3.43 -7.72
C ALA A 47 24.61 -2.23 -8.63
N GLY A 48 25.14 -1.14 -8.05
CA GLY A 48 25.64 0.03 -8.78
C GLY A 48 24.57 1.01 -9.27
N SER A 49 23.29 0.67 -9.22
CA SER A 49 22.21 1.57 -9.63
C SER A 49 20.88 1.25 -8.95
N LEU A 50 19.98 2.24 -8.96
CA LEU A 50 18.57 2.09 -8.65
C LEU A 50 17.74 2.30 -9.92
N SER A 51 16.92 1.32 -10.29
CA SER A 51 16.11 1.35 -11.50
C SER A 51 14.65 1.07 -11.22
N ALA A 52 13.77 1.65 -12.04
CA ALA A 52 12.34 1.40 -11.99
C ALA A 52 11.74 1.27 -13.40
N THR A 53 10.92 0.24 -13.63
CA THR A 53 10.16 0.04 -14.87
C THR A 53 8.68 0.23 -14.61
N SER A 54 8.09 1.22 -15.29
CA SER A 54 6.64 1.44 -15.33
C SER A 54 5.91 0.34 -16.10
N GLN A 55 4.59 0.23 -15.91
CA GLN A 55 3.78 -0.77 -16.62
C GLN A 55 3.86 -0.65 -18.16
N SER A 56 4.12 0.55 -18.69
CA SER A 56 4.32 0.76 -20.14
C SER A 56 5.68 0.27 -20.65
N GLY A 57 6.53 -0.29 -19.79
CA GLY A 57 7.88 -0.72 -20.13
C GLY A 57 8.92 0.40 -20.14
N THR A 58 8.56 1.62 -19.72
CA THR A 58 9.54 2.71 -19.60
C THR A 58 10.37 2.50 -18.34
N THR A 59 11.67 2.34 -18.52
CA THR A 59 12.65 2.17 -17.44
C THR A 59 13.42 3.46 -17.20
N VAL A 60 13.61 3.81 -15.92
CA VAL A 60 14.54 4.83 -15.46
C VAL A 60 15.65 4.16 -14.64
N THR A 61 16.88 4.64 -14.78
CA THR A 61 18.05 4.08 -14.09
C THR A 61 18.92 5.20 -13.56
N ILE A 62 19.20 5.15 -12.25
CA ILE A 62 19.98 6.15 -11.53
C ILE A 62 21.24 5.49 -10.98
N PRO A 63 22.43 5.93 -11.43
CA PRO A 63 23.68 5.46 -10.86
C PRO A 63 23.74 5.71 -9.35
N TYR A 64 24.30 4.76 -8.59
CA TYR A 64 24.34 4.82 -7.13
C TYR A 64 24.93 6.13 -6.59
N GLU A 65 25.99 6.62 -7.22
CA GLU A 65 26.67 7.87 -6.84
C GLU A 65 25.84 9.14 -7.02
N LYS A 66 24.72 9.06 -7.76
CA LYS A 66 23.78 10.17 -7.94
C LYS A 66 22.61 10.12 -6.95
N LEU A 67 22.53 9.09 -6.12
CA LEU A 67 21.46 8.94 -5.13
C LEU A 67 21.82 9.65 -3.82
N ASN A 68 20.85 10.34 -3.22
CA ASN A 68 20.97 10.86 -1.86
C ASN A 68 20.35 9.86 -0.89
N LEU A 69 21.17 9.06 -0.22
CA LEU A 69 20.75 7.95 0.64
C LEU A 69 21.13 8.23 2.10
N TYR A 70 20.23 7.96 3.03
CA TYR A 70 20.47 8.12 4.48
C TYR A 70 19.84 6.98 5.26
N ASP A 71 20.58 6.41 6.21
CA ASP A 71 20.11 5.28 7.02
C ASP A 71 19.05 5.65 8.07
N SER A 72 18.84 6.96 8.28
CA SER A 72 17.97 7.52 9.29
C SER A 72 17.61 8.98 8.98
N VAL A 73 16.53 9.47 9.59
CA VAL A 73 16.16 10.90 9.55
C VAL A 73 17.25 11.75 10.22
N ASP A 74 17.92 11.23 11.26
CA ASP A 74 19.03 11.90 11.93
C ASP A 74 20.26 12.06 11.03
N ALA A 75 20.62 11.02 10.27
CA ALA A 75 21.70 11.12 9.29
C ALA A 75 21.42 12.17 8.22
N PHE A 76 20.17 12.24 7.72
CA PHE A 76 19.75 13.31 6.82
C PHE A 76 19.91 14.70 7.46
N CYS A 77 19.41 14.89 8.67
CA CYS A 77 19.49 16.18 9.37
C CYS A 77 20.94 16.58 9.67
N THR A 78 21.82 15.62 9.96
CA THR A 78 23.24 15.86 10.20
C THR A 78 23.94 16.31 8.93
N ALA A 79 23.63 15.69 7.79
CA ALA A 79 24.18 16.07 6.49
C ALA A 79 23.61 17.42 5.98
N HIS A 80 22.37 17.75 6.36
CA HIS A 80 21.65 18.93 5.87
C HIS A 80 20.98 19.72 7.02
N PRO A 81 21.76 20.34 7.93
CA PRO A 81 21.23 20.94 9.17
C PRO A 81 20.25 22.10 8.94
N ASN A 82 20.31 22.74 7.78
CA ASN A 82 19.48 23.90 7.42
C ASN A 82 18.46 23.60 6.30
N VAL A 83 18.22 22.32 5.99
CA VAL A 83 17.26 21.92 4.94
C VAL A 83 16.07 21.23 5.59
N HIS A 84 14.90 21.80 5.38
CA HIS A 84 13.63 21.17 5.72
C HIS A 84 13.02 20.55 4.46
N PRO A 85 12.55 19.29 4.50
CA PRO A 85 11.80 18.70 3.40
C PRO A 85 10.52 19.50 3.15
N THR A 86 10.19 19.78 1.89
CA THR A 86 8.88 20.31 1.51
C THR A 86 7.82 19.20 1.61
N TYR A 87 8.19 18.00 1.17
CA TYR A 87 7.36 16.80 1.26
C TYR A 87 8.11 15.67 1.97
N ILE A 88 7.41 14.94 2.81
CA ILE A 88 7.86 13.71 3.44
C ILE A 88 6.86 12.63 3.08
N ILE A 89 7.25 11.74 2.17
CA ILE A 89 6.41 10.67 1.66
C ILE A 89 6.72 9.42 2.47
N VAL A 90 5.74 8.96 3.24
CA VAL A 90 5.90 7.84 4.18
C VAL A 90 5.45 6.55 3.51
N THR A 91 6.40 5.66 3.24
CA THR A 91 6.22 4.38 2.52
C THR A 91 6.70 3.17 3.34
N VAL A 92 6.84 3.33 4.66
CA VAL A 92 7.15 2.22 5.58
C VAL A 92 5.96 1.27 5.73
N LYS A 93 6.17 0.10 6.35
CA LYS A 93 5.07 -0.78 6.74
C LYS A 93 4.27 -0.17 7.88
N ARG A 94 2.94 -0.39 7.94
CA ARG A 94 2.08 0.17 8.99
C ARG A 94 2.54 -0.15 10.40
N ILE A 95 3.05 -1.36 10.62
CA ILE A 95 3.62 -1.81 11.90
C ILE A 95 4.72 -0.86 12.41
N THR A 96 5.45 -0.19 11.51
CA THR A 96 6.57 0.71 11.83
C THR A 96 6.22 2.20 11.71
N ALA A 97 4.98 2.55 11.35
CA ALA A 97 4.56 3.93 11.14
C ALA A 97 4.77 4.82 12.37
N HIS A 98 4.47 4.31 13.57
CA HIS A 98 4.67 5.05 14.82
C HIS A 98 6.12 5.52 15.04
N ARG A 99 7.12 4.73 14.61
CA ARG A 99 8.54 5.12 14.69
C ARG A 99 8.86 6.20 13.68
N ALA A 100 8.38 6.05 12.46
CA ALA A 100 8.50 7.08 11.43
C ALA A 100 7.91 8.41 11.93
N TYR A 101 6.70 8.41 12.50
CA TYR A 101 6.09 9.64 13.02
C TYR A 101 6.87 10.23 14.20
N ALA A 102 7.46 9.40 15.07
CA ALA A 102 8.32 9.88 16.14
C ALA A 102 9.55 10.62 15.60
N ASP A 103 10.20 10.09 14.55
CA ASP A 103 11.36 10.74 13.92
C ASP A 103 11.00 12.09 13.28
N LEU A 104 9.77 12.20 12.76
CA LEU A 104 9.24 13.41 12.11
C LEU A 104 8.79 14.51 13.08
N LYS A 105 8.66 14.23 14.39
CA LYS A 105 8.25 15.24 15.39
C LYS A 105 9.12 16.50 15.38
N ARG A 106 10.39 16.40 14.98
CA ARG A 106 11.29 17.55 14.83
C ARG A 106 10.78 18.63 13.87
N TRP A 107 9.92 18.24 12.93
CA TRP A 107 9.25 19.14 12.00
C TRP A 107 7.75 19.25 12.27
N GLY A 108 7.25 18.60 13.32
CA GLY A 108 5.83 18.46 13.64
C GLY A 108 5.07 19.77 13.87
N GLU A 109 5.77 20.90 13.94
CA GLU A 109 5.20 22.25 14.07
C GLU A 109 5.52 23.16 12.87
N ASN A 110 6.11 22.62 11.79
CA ASN A 110 6.50 23.40 10.63
C ASN A 110 5.45 23.32 9.52
N PRO A 111 4.65 24.38 9.27
CA PRO A 111 3.56 24.34 8.29
C PRO A 111 4.06 24.25 6.83
N ASN A 112 5.35 24.49 6.58
CA ASN A 112 5.94 24.33 5.26
C ASN A 112 6.29 22.87 4.92
N VAL A 113 6.26 21.99 5.91
CA VAL A 113 6.48 20.55 5.74
C VAL A 113 5.14 19.86 5.54
N THR A 114 5.09 18.98 4.56
CA THR A 114 3.88 18.21 4.22
C THR A 114 4.20 16.74 4.34
N VAL A 115 3.52 16.04 5.24
CA VAL A 115 3.64 14.59 5.38
C VAL A 115 2.57 13.95 4.51
N VAL A 116 2.98 13.04 3.63
CA VAL A 116 2.08 12.33 2.73
C VAL A 116 2.16 10.84 3.05
N THR A 117 1.10 10.30 3.65
CA THR A 117 1.07 8.88 4.01
C THR A 117 0.64 8.06 2.81
N MET A 118 1.49 7.14 2.34
CA MET A 118 1.22 6.26 1.18
C MET A 118 1.30 4.78 1.55
N MET A 119 0.81 4.45 2.74
CA MET A 119 0.83 3.09 3.30
C MET A 119 -0.51 2.39 3.10
N ASN A 120 -0.55 1.07 3.25
CA ASN A 120 -1.80 0.32 3.29
C ASN A 120 -2.67 0.68 4.52
N GLY A 121 -3.95 0.32 4.46
CA GLY A 121 -4.94 0.65 5.48
C GLY A 121 -5.45 2.09 5.36
N VAL A 122 -6.30 2.50 6.30
CA VAL A 122 -7.11 3.74 6.16
C VAL A 122 -6.76 4.83 7.17
N ARG A 123 -6.15 4.46 8.31
CA ARG A 123 -5.91 5.39 9.43
C ARG A 123 -4.54 6.06 9.47
N ALA A 124 -3.74 5.91 8.42
CA ALA A 124 -2.34 6.33 8.46
C ALA A 124 -2.20 7.83 8.71
N ALA A 125 -2.99 8.63 8.00
CA ALA A 125 -2.98 10.08 8.13
C ALA A 125 -3.56 10.55 9.47
N ASP A 126 -4.63 9.92 9.97
CA ASP A 126 -5.19 10.25 11.29
C ASP A 126 -4.16 10.04 12.41
N GLU A 127 -3.48 8.89 12.40
CA GLU A 127 -2.40 8.60 13.35
C GLU A 127 -1.23 9.60 13.21
N ALA A 128 -0.93 10.06 11.98
CA ALA A 128 0.08 11.07 11.76
C ALA A 128 -0.36 12.45 12.28
N ARG A 129 -1.61 12.86 12.06
CA ARG A 129 -2.19 14.13 12.54
C ARG A 129 -2.20 14.21 14.06
N ASP A 130 -2.50 13.10 14.74
CA ASP A 130 -2.46 13.02 16.20
C ASP A 130 -1.07 13.33 16.77
N VAL A 131 -0.02 12.96 16.03
CA VAL A 131 1.39 13.08 16.43
C VAL A 131 2.05 14.38 15.92
N LEU A 132 1.68 14.85 14.73
CA LEU A 132 2.35 15.92 13.98
C LEU A 132 1.44 17.14 13.80
N LYS A 133 0.98 17.71 14.91
CA LYS A 133 -0.15 18.68 14.97
C LYS A 133 0.00 19.97 14.17
N GLY A 134 1.21 20.40 13.84
CA GLY A 134 1.48 21.61 13.04
C GLY A 134 2.09 21.32 11.67
N CYS A 135 2.20 20.05 11.27
CA CYS A 135 2.46 19.68 9.88
C CYS A 135 1.15 19.65 9.10
N ASP A 136 1.27 19.92 7.80
CA ASP A 136 0.24 19.55 6.85
C ASP A 136 0.32 18.03 6.60
N VAL A 137 -0.80 17.32 6.69
CA VAL A 137 -0.85 15.85 6.53
C VAL A 137 -1.87 15.50 5.47
N ASN A 138 -1.36 15.08 4.30
CA ASN A 138 -2.15 14.63 3.18
C ASN A 138 -2.21 13.11 3.12
N GLU A 139 -3.32 12.60 2.61
CA GLU A 139 -3.46 11.20 2.24
C GLU A 139 -2.95 10.94 0.82
N GLY A 140 -2.34 9.77 0.64
CA GLY A 140 -1.98 9.23 -0.65
C GLY A 140 -2.30 7.74 -0.71
N MET A 141 -2.62 7.26 -1.91
CA MET A 141 -2.96 5.86 -2.14
C MET A 141 -2.14 5.31 -3.30
N TRP A 142 -1.51 4.17 -3.08
CA TRP A 142 -0.71 3.46 -4.08
C TRP A 142 -1.50 2.26 -4.64
N PRO A 143 -1.90 2.24 -5.92
CA PRO A 143 -2.87 1.26 -6.42
C PRO A 143 -2.23 -0.08 -6.76
N PHE A 144 -1.00 -0.07 -7.24
CA PHE A 144 -0.37 -1.21 -7.89
C PHE A 144 0.73 -1.85 -7.04
N ASN A 145 0.95 -3.14 -7.26
CA ASN A 145 2.08 -3.85 -6.71
C ASN A 145 3.39 -3.49 -7.44
N VAL A 146 4.46 -3.38 -6.66
CA VAL A 146 5.84 -3.23 -7.16
C VAL A 146 6.61 -4.47 -6.73
N ILE A 147 7.35 -5.07 -7.65
CA ILE A 147 8.23 -6.21 -7.37
C ILE A 147 9.68 -5.81 -7.61
N GLU A 148 10.60 -6.53 -6.97
CA GLU A 148 12.04 -6.43 -7.27
C GLU A 148 12.42 -7.63 -8.13
N THR A 149 12.80 -7.39 -9.38
CA THR A 149 13.15 -8.45 -10.35
C THR A 149 14.64 -8.73 -10.34
N ASP A 150 15.45 -7.70 -10.17
CA ASP A 150 16.89 -7.78 -9.90
C ASP A 150 17.23 -6.86 -8.73
N THR A 151 18.40 -7.06 -8.11
CA THR A 151 18.82 -6.24 -6.98
C THR A 151 18.87 -4.77 -7.38
N GLY A 152 18.04 -3.93 -6.76
CA GLY A 152 17.96 -2.50 -7.09
C GLY A 152 17.10 -2.18 -8.33
N HIS A 153 16.42 -3.15 -8.93
CA HIS A 153 15.53 -2.94 -10.08
C HIS A 153 14.08 -3.30 -9.73
N PHE A 154 13.20 -2.31 -9.81
CA PHE A 154 11.81 -2.40 -9.36
C PHE A 154 10.82 -2.28 -10.51
N GLU A 155 9.85 -3.18 -10.61
CA GLU A 155 8.89 -3.19 -11.70
C GLU A 155 7.45 -3.05 -11.19
N GLN A 156 6.68 -2.19 -11.87
CA GLN A 156 5.25 -2.08 -11.67
C GLN A 156 4.54 -3.32 -12.23
N ALA A 157 4.04 -4.18 -11.34
CA ALA A 157 3.43 -5.47 -11.70
C ALA A 157 1.92 -5.41 -11.98
N SER A 158 1.27 -4.27 -11.71
CA SER A 158 -0.17 -4.08 -11.93
C SER A 158 -0.50 -2.64 -12.28
N GLY A 159 -1.71 -2.40 -12.79
CA GLY A 159 -2.12 -1.08 -13.26
C GLY A 159 -2.81 -0.22 -12.19
N GLY A 160 -3.09 1.03 -12.57
CA GLY A 160 -3.80 2.02 -11.77
C GLY A 160 -2.98 3.28 -11.55
N ASP A 161 -3.68 4.37 -11.26
CA ASP A 161 -3.05 5.68 -10.99
C ASP A 161 -2.92 5.90 -9.49
N VAL A 162 -1.80 6.50 -9.08
CA VAL A 162 -1.61 6.97 -7.71
C VAL A 162 -2.66 8.04 -7.40
N PHE A 163 -3.20 8.05 -6.19
CA PHE A 163 -4.07 9.14 -5.73
C PHE A 163 -3.37 9.95 -4.65
N VAL A 164 -3.54 11.26 -4.69
CA VAL A 164 -3.12 12.20 -3.64
C VAL A 164 -4.30 13.08 -3.28
N GLU A 165 -4.40 13.48 -2.01
CA GLU A 165 -5.41 14.42 -1.55
C GLU A 165 -5.41 15.74 -2.35
N ASP A 166 -6.61 16.24 -2.69
CA ASP A 166 -6.79 17.49 -3.45
C ASP A 166 -6.61 18.75 -2.58
N SER A 167 -5.36 19.01 -2.19
CA SER A 167 -4.92 20.25 -1.57
C SER A 167 -3.99 21.04 -2.50
N GLU A 168 -3.65 22.28 -2.15
CA GLU A 168 -2.69 23.08 -2.95
C GLU A 168 -1.37 22.32 -3.13
N LYS A 169 -0.81 21.81 -2.03
CA LYS A 169 0.42 21.03 -2.06
C LYS A 169 0.21 19.63 -2.67
N GLY A 170 -0.95 19.02 -2.48
CA GLY A 170 -1.31 17.76 -3.12
C GLY A 170 -1.32 17.85 -4.66
N ARG A 171 -1.90 18.93 -5.22
CA ARG A 171 -1.88 19.20 -6.67
C ARG A 171 -0.47 19.42 -7.22
N VAL A 172 0.38 20.12 -6.48
CA VAL A 172 1.80 20.30 -6.85
C VAL A 172 2.53 18.95 -6.84
N LEU A 173 2.37 18.15 -5.78
CA LEU A 173 3.00 16.83 -5.69
C LEU A 173 2.53 15.88 -6.80
N ALA A 174 1.23 15.87 -7.11
CA ALA A 174 0.68 15.10 -8.21
C ALA A 174 1.24 15.54 -9.58
N GLY A 175 1.55 16.83 -9.76
CA GLY A 175 2.28 17.35 -10.91
C GLY A 175 3.69 16.76 -11.02
N ILE A 176 4.46 16.81 -9.92
CA ILE A 176 5.81 16.25 -9.84
C ILE A 176 5.79 14.75 -10.18
N PHE A 177 4.86 13.98 -9.61
CA PHE A 177 4.76 12.55 -9.89
C PHE A 177 4.48 12.28 -11.38
N ARG A 178 3.51 12.98 -11.97
CA ARG A 178 3.18 12.83 -13.40
C ARG A 178 4.37 13.15 -14.30
N GLU A 179 5.07 14.25 -14.04
CA GLU A 179 6.26 14.63 -14.82
C GLU A 179 7.45 13.69 -14.60
N SER A 180 7.51 13.02 -13.45
CA SER A 180 8.43 11.91 -13.14
C SER A 180 8.01 10.56 -13.74
N GLY A 181 6.89 10.50 -14.46
CA GLY A 181 6.42 9.29 -15.14
C GLY A 181 5.56 8.37 -14.27
N ILE A 182 5.00 8.87 -13.15
CA ILE A 182 4.06 8.17 -12.29
C ILE A 182 2.66 8.77 -12.51
N PRO A 183 1.75 8.09 -13.25
CA PRO A 183 0.36 8.53 -13.39
C PRO A 183 -0.27 8.77 -12.02
N THR A 184 -0.76 9.99 -11.79
CA THR A 184 -1.27 10.43 -10.50
C THR A 184 -2.50 11.30 -10.68
N GLN A 185 -3.55 10.99 -9.93
CA GLN A 185 -4.79 11.75 -9.82
C GLN A 185 -4.86 12.45 -8.45
N VAL A 186 -5.62 13.53 -8.40
CA VAL A 186 -6.02 14.16 -7.13
C VAL A 186 -7.46 13.80 -6.80
N SER A 187 -7.76 13.61 -5.51
CA SER A 187 -9.13 13.34 -5.06
C SER A 187 -9.49 14.21 -3.86
N ALA A 188 -10.67 14.81 -3.92
CA ALA A 188 -11.27 15.50 -2.78
C ALA A 188 -11.86 14.52 -1.75
N ASP A 189 -12.08 13.25 -2.14
CA ASP A 189 -12.58 12.19 -1.27
C ASP A 189 -11.52 11.08 -1.17
N MET A 190 -10.45 11.34 -0.43
CA MET A 190 -9.43 10.31 -0.15
C MET A 190 -9.96 9.23 0.80
N HIS A 191 -10.91 9.58 1.67
CA HIS A 191 -11.57 8.64 2.56
C HIS A 191 -12.25 7.51 1.78
N GLY A 192 -13.13 7.84 0.82
CA GLY A 192 -13.78 6.87 -0.05
C GLY A 192 -12.78 6.04 -0.87
N ILE A 193 -11.71 6.65 -1.36
CA ILE A 193 -10.61 5.97 -2.09
C ILE A 193 -9.92 4.93 -1.20
N LEU A 194 -9.50 5.30 0.01
CA LEU A 194 -8.80 4.38 0.92
C LEU A 194 -9.69 3.21 1.36
N TYR A 195 -10.97 3.46 1.67
CA TYR A 195 -11.91 2.41 2.08
C TYR A 195 -12.33 1.50 0.91
N GLY A 196 -12.41 2.03 -0.31
CA GLY A 196 -12.52 1.23 -1.52
C GLY A 196 -11.32 0.30 -1.71
N LYS A 197 -10.10 0.81 -1.45
CA LYS A 197 -8.88 0.02 -1.60
C LYS A 197 -8.78 -1.04 -0.52
N LEU A 198 -9.21 -0.72 0.70
CA LEU A 198 -9.25 -1.67 1.81
C LEU A 198 -10.06 -2.91 1.44
N LEU A 199 -11.26 -2.74 0.83
CA LEU A 199 -12.08 -3.86 0.37
C LEU A 199 -11.35 -4.78 -0.63
N ILE A 200 -10.58 -4.19 -1.54
CA ILE A 200 -9.74 -4.95 -2.48
C ILE A 200 -8.61 -5.66 -1.75
N ASN A 201 -7.94 -4.98 -0.82
CA ASN A 201 -6.84 -5.53 -0.03
C ASN A 201 -7.27 -6.65 0.93
N LEU A 202 -8.57 -6.85 1.20
CA LEU A 202 -9.02 -7.98 2.02
C LEU A 202 -8.62 -9.33 1.42
N HIS A 203 -8.46 -9.44 0.09
CA HIS A 203 -7.95 -10.68 -0.54
C HIS A 203 -6.52 -11.05 -0.11
N ASN A 204 -5.72 -10.08 0.37
CA ASN A 204 -4.32 -10.31 0.74
C ASN A 204 -4.17 -11.44 1.77
N ALA A 205 -5.08 -11.50 2.74
CA ALA A 205 -5.09 -12.57 3.74
C ALA A 205 -5.40 -13.94 3.12
N ILE A 206 -6.33 -14.00 2.17
CA ILE A 206 -6.69 -15.24 1.49
C ILE A 206 -5.53 -15.75 0.64
N SER A 207 -4.87 -14.89 -0.12
CA SER A 207 -3.66 -15.23 -0.88
C SER A 207 -2.57 -15.77 0.05
N ALA A 208 -2.36 -15.14 1.20
CA ALA A 208 -1.35 -15.53 2.18
C ALA A 208 -1.66 -16.88 2.88
N LEU A 209 -2.92 -17.09 3.26
CA LEU A 209 -3.40 -18.33 3.89
C LEU A 209 -3.38 -19.51 2.92
N THR A 210 -3.80 -19.29 1.68
CA THR A 210 -3.85 -20.35 0.67
C THR A 210 -2.48 -20.65 0.05
N GLY A 211 -1.57 -19.68 0.07
CA GLY A 211 -0.31 -19.79 -0.65
C GLY A 211 -0.49 -19.74 -2.17
N LEU A 212 -1.61 -19.21 -2.67
CA LEU A 212 -1.91 -19.13 -4.09
C LEU A 212 -1.60 -17.74 -4.67
N PRO A 213 -1.09 -17.68 -5.92
CA PRO A 213 -1.14 -16.47 -6.73
C PRO A 213 -2.60 -16.00 -6.94
N ILE A 214 -2.77 -14.70 -7.15
CA ILE A 214 -4.09 -14.04 -7.18
C ILE A 214 -5.01 -14.68 -8.24
N GLN A 215 -4.49 -15.00 -9.44
CA GLN A 215 -5.31 -15.60 -10.49
C GLN A 215 -5.83 -17.01 -10.11
N GLN A 216 -5.03 -17.79 -9.40
CA GLN A 216 -5.42 -19.13 -8.94
C GLN A 216 -6.41 -19.06 -7.78
N GLU A 217 -6.21 -18.10 -6.86
CA GLU A 217 -7.17 -17.76 -5.81
C GLU A 217 -8.53 -17.41 -6.43
N LEU A 218 -8.55 -16.49 -7.41
CA LEU A 218 -9.78 -16.10 -8.12
C LEU A 218 -10.41 -17.25 -8.92
N SER A 219 -9.65 -18.27 -9.31
CA SER A 219 -10.19 -19.46 -9.97
C SER A 219 -10.79 -20.47 -8.99
N THR A 220 -10.54 -20.29 -7.69
CA THR A 220 -10.97 -21.17 -6.61
C THR A 220 -12.20 -20.60 -5.90
N ARG A 221 -13.37 -21.25 -6.08
CA ARG A 221 -14.65 -20.72 -5.56
C ARG A 221 -14.63 -20.53 -4.04
N SER A 222 -14.13 -21.50 -3.30
CA SER A 222 -14.08 -21.46 -1.85
C SER A 222 -13.22 -20.29 -1.34
N ALA A 223 -12.06 -20.05 -1.96
CA ALA A 223 -11.23 -18.87 -1.67
C ALA A 223 -11.97 -17.55 -1.96
N ARG A 224 -12.66 -17.45 -3.10
CA ARG A 224 -13.50 -16.27 -3.41
C ARG A 224 -14.62 -16.06 -2.41
N GLN A 225 -15.22 -17.13 -1.90
CA GLN A 225 -16.29 -17.02 -0.89
C GLN A 225 -15.75 -16.42 0.42
N VAL A 226 -14.56 -16.81 0.87
CA VAL A 226 -13.92 -16.19 2.04
C VAL A 226 -13.80 -14.67 1.86
N TRP A 227 -13.30 -14.25 0.69
CA TRP A 227 -13.20 -12.82 0.38
C TRP A 227 -14.57 -12.13 0.33
N ALA A 228 -15.57 -12.77 -0.29
CA ALA A 228 -16.95 -12.25 -0.36
C ALA A 228 -17.56 -12.04 1.04
N HIS A 229 -17.36 -12.97 1.97
CA HIS A 229 -17.84 -12.84 3.34
C HIS A 229 -17.14 -11.68 4.08
N CYS A 230 -15.82 -11.57 3.95
CA CYS A 230 -15.08 -10.43 4.54
C CYS A 230 -15.59 -9.08 3.98
N MET A 231 -15.78 -8.99 2.66
CA MET A 231 -16.31 -7.78 2.03
C MET A 231 -17.75 -7.46 2.47
N SER A 232 -18.59 -8.48 2.68
CA SER A 232 -19.96 -8.28 3.13
C SER A 232 -20.00 -7.65 4.53
N GLU A 233 -19.23 -8.19 5.48
CA GLU A 233 -19.11 -7.59 6.82
C GLU A 233 -18.57 -6.15 6.76
N ALA A 234 -17.51 -5.93 5.97
CA ALA A 234 -16.94 -4.60 5.80
C ALA A 234 -17.95 -3.60 5.22
N LEU A 235 -18.74 -3.99 4.21
CA LEU A 235 -19.77 -3.13 3.62
C LEU A 235 -20.92 -2.84 4.59
N ASP A 236 -21.31 -3.80 5.43
CA ASP A 236 -22.32 -3.59 6.47
C ASP A 236 -21.84 -2.56 7.50
N ILE A 237 -20.58 -2.68 7.93
CA ILE A 237 -19.94 -1.75 8.85
C ILE A 237 -19.76 -0.36 8.21
N TYR A 238 -19.36 -0.30 6.94
CA TYR A 238 -19.24 0.97 6.21
C TYR A 238 -20.59 1.68 6.13
N ARG A 239 -21.67 0.97 5.81
CA ARG A 239 -23.03 1.53 5.77
C ARG A 239 -23.44 2.10 7.13
N ALA A 240 -23.15 1.42 8.22
CA ALA A 240 -23.45 1.89 9.57
C ALA A 240 -22.63 3.14 9.97
N ASN A 241 -21.45 3.32 9.39
CA ASN A 241 -20.57 4.47 9.64
C ASN A 241 -20.69 5.58 8.57
N GLY A 242 -21.62 5.47 7.62
CA GLY A 242 -21.81 6.47 6.56
C GLY A 242 -20.66 6.54 5.54
N ILE A 243 -19.85 5.49 5.43
CA ILE A 243 -18.69 5.42 4.54
C ILE A 243 -19.13 4.98 3.15
N ASN A 244 -18.79 5.78 2.14
CA ASN A 244 -19.09 5.50 0.74
C ASN A 244 -17.79 5.13 0.01
N PRO A 245 -17.43 3.83 -0.10
CA PRO A 245 -16.19 3.44 -0.73
C PRO A 245 -16.23 3.67 -2.25
N VAL A 246 -15.13 4.18 -2.81
CA VAL A 246 -14.99 4.46 -4.24
C VAL A 246 -14.46 3.24 -4.97
N SER A 247 -15.14 2.82 -6.04
CA SER A 247 -14.72 1.68 -6.87
C SER A 247 -13.59 2.07 -7.83
N PHE A 248 -12.56 1.24 -7.89
CA PHE A 248 -11.51 1.33 -8.91
C PHE A 248 -11.78 0.43 -10.12
N LEU A 249 -12.83 -0.38 -10.06
CA LEU A 249 -13.29 -1.20 -11.17
C LEU A 249 -14.36 -0.42 -11.94
N PRO A 250 -14.08 0.00 -13.18
CA PRO A 250 -15.03 0.79 -13.96
C PRO A 250 -16.37 0.07 -14.08
N HIS A 251 -17.46 0.77 -13.74
CA HIS A 251 -18.84 0.33 -13.88
C HIS A 251 -19.28 -0.87 -13.02
N VAL A 252 -18.50 -1.25 -12.00
CA VAL A 252 -18.92 -2.27 -11.02
C VAL A 252 -19.02 -1.62 -9.64
N PRO A 253 -20.24 -1.45 -9.10
CA PRO A 253 -20.43 -1.04 -7.71
C PRO A 253 -19.77 -2.04 -6.75
N LEU A 254 -19.05 -1.54 -5.75
CA LEU A 254 -18.37 -2.40 -4.76
C LEU A 254 -19.35 -3.28 -3.98
N SER A 255 -20.60 -2.84 -3.81
CA SER A 255 -21.67 -3.61 -3.17
C SER A 255 -22.07 -4.87 -3.94
N ILE A 256 -21.78 -4.95 -5.25
CA ILE A 256 -22.10 -6.11 -6.09
C ILE A 256 -20.98 -7.17 -6.04
N ILE A 257 -19.75 -6.76 -5.71
CA ILE A 257 -18.57 -7.64 -5.77
C ILE A 257 -18.72 -8.89 -4.89
N PRO A 258 -19.22 -8.85 -3.64
CA PRO A 258 -19.42 -10.07 -2.86
C PRO A 258 -20.27 -11.11 -3.58
N TYR A 259 -21.39 -10.68 -4.18
CA TYR A 259 -22.28 -11.56 -4.93
C TYR A 259 -21.60 -12.13 -6.19
N LEU A 260 -20.82 -11.32 -6.90
CA LEU A 260 -20.02 -11.76 -8.05
C LEU A 260 -19.01 -12.84 -7.64
N LEU A 261 -18.29 -12.63 -6.54
CA LEU A 261 -17.28 -13.56 -6.02
C LEU A 261 -17.89 -14.92 -5.61
N SER A 262 -19.11 -14.91 -5.05
CA SER A 262 -19.83 -16.11 -4.63
C SER A 262 -20.37 -16.97 -5.79
N LEU A 263 -20.36 -16.48 -7.03
CA LEU A 263 -20.88 -17.22 -8.19
C LEU A 263 -20.10 -18.52 -8.45
N PRO A 264 -20.76 -19.55 -9.02
CA PRO A 264 -20.08 -20.72 -9.54
C PRO A 264 -18.99 -20.35 -10.56
N ASN A 265 -17.90 -21.14 -10.60
CA ASN A 265 -16.72 -20.84 -11.43
C ASN A 265 -17.06 -20.51 -12.89
N PHE A 266 -17.92 -21.30 -13.54
CA PHE A 266 -18.24 -21.07 -14.96
C PHE A 266 -18.87 -19.70 -15.23
N LEU A 267 -19.63 -19.16 -14.26
CA LEU A 267 -20.28 -17.86 -14.38
C LEU A 267 -19.32 -16.74 -13.98
N PHE A 268 -18.58 -16.92 -12.88
CA PHE A 268 -17.55 -15.97 -12.46
C PHE A 268 -16.51 -15.72 -13.56
N LEU A 269 -15.97 -16.78 -14.14
CA LEU A 269 -14.94 -16.68 -15.19
C LEU A 269 -15.42 -15.93 -16.43
N ARG A 270 -16.73 -16.00 -16.74
CA ARG A 270 -17.35 -15.25 -17.84
C ARG A 270 -17.56 -13.77 -17.52
N LEU A 271 -17.87 -13.44 -16.27
CA LEU A 271 -18.23 -12.07 -15.86
C LEU A 271 -17.03 -11.25 -15.36
N ALA A 272 -16.02 -11.91 -14.79
CA ALA A 272 -14.87 -11.28 -14.13
C ALA A 272 -13.59 -11.33 -14.97
N THR A 273 -13.69 -11.34 -16.30
CA THR A 273 -12.55 -11.50 -17.21
C THR A 273 -11.42 -10.48 -16.98
N ARG A 274 -11.77 -9.24 -16.59
CA ARG A 274 -10.79 -8.21 -16.23
C ARG A 274 -10.04 -8.53 -14.93
N MET A 275 -10.73 -9.06 -13.91
CA MET A 275 -10.07 -9.50 -12.67
C MET A 275 -9.12 -10.68 -12.92
N LEU A 276 -9.37 -11.47 -13.96
CA LEU A 276 -8.53 -12.60 -14.36
C LEU A 276 -7.36 -12.22 -15.28
N SER A 277 -7.33 -10.97 -15.77
CA SER A 277 -6.27 -10.45 -16.65
C SER A 277 -5.00 -10.01 -15.89
N ILE A 278 -4.87 -10.44 -14.63
CA ILE A 278 -3.71 -10.19 -13.75
C ILE A 278 -2.59 -11.18 -14.12
N ASP A 279 -1.32 -10.79 -13.99
CA ASP A 279 -0.17 -11.68 -14.19
C ASP A 279 -0.36 -12.97 -13.35
N PRO A 280 -0.26 -14.17 -13.95
CA PRO A 280 -0.43 -15.45 -13.23
C PRO A 280 0.52 -15.65 -12.04
N ARG A 281 1.64 -14.92 -12.00
CA ARG A 281 2.65 -14.96 -10.93
C ARG A 281 2.41 -13.90 -9.86
N ALA A 282 1.45 -12.99 -10.05
CA ALA A 282 1.19 -11.93 -9.11
C ALA A 282 0.68 -12.50 -7.78
N THR A 283 1.39 -12.16 -6.70
CA THR A 283 1.05 -12.49 -5.32
C THR A 283 0.70 -11.21 -4.57
N SER A 284 -0.03 -11.36 -3.46
CA SER A 284 -0.31 -10.23 -2.58
C SER A 284 0.92 -9.83 -1.75
N SER A 285 0.93 -8.60 -1.22
CA SER A 285 2.00 -8.16 -0.34
C SER A 285 2.09 -8.99 0.95
N MET A 286 0.96 -9.50 1.44
CA MET A 286 0.92 -10.32 2.66
C MET A 286 1.48 -11.73 2.41
N TYR A 287 1.21 -12.31 1.24
CA TYR A 287 1.86 -13.54 0.80
C TYR A 287 3.39 -13.40 0.83
N GLU A 288 3.90 -12.28 0.30
CA GLU A 288 5.34 -11.99 0.27
C GLU A 288 5.94 -11.71 1.65
N ASP A 289 5.14 -11.21 2.59
CA ASP A 289 5.57 -11.05 3.98
C ASP A 289 5.71 -12.43 4.64
N LEU A 290 4.67 -13.29 4.58
CA LEU A 290 4.71 -14.64 5.15
C LEU A 290 5.79 -15.53 4.53
N ARG A 291 5.93 -15.52 3.19
CA ARG A 291 6.97 -16.27 2.48
C ARG A 291 8.38 -15.92 2.97
N LYS A 292 8.61 -14.65 3.33
CA LYS A 292 9.91 -14.14 3.81
C LYS A 292 10.00 -14.12 5.34
N GLY A 293 9.03 -14.68 6.06
CA GLY A 293 8.99 -14.69 7.53
C GLY A 293 8.92 -13.29 8.15
N ARG A 294 8.26 -12.34 7.48
CA ARG A 294 8.09 -10.97 7.95
C ARG A 294 6.69 -10.78 8.55
N PRO A 295 6.55 -9.89 9.56
CA PRO A 295 5.24 -9.57 10.12
C PRO A 295 4.28 -9.01 9.07
N THR A 296 3.01 -9.40 9.14
CA THR A 296 1.97 -8.98 8.19
C THR A 296 1.23 -7.71 8.65
N GLU A 297 0.53 -7.07 7.71
CA GLU A 297 -0.32 -5.90 8.00
C GLU A 297 -1.78 -6.29 8.32
N ILE A 298 -2.04 -7.53 8.74
CA ILE A 298 -3.40 -8.06 8.93
C ILE A 298 -4.28 -7.21 9.87
N GLU A 299 -3.67 -6.65 10.92
CA GLU A 299 -4.34 -5.78 11.89
C GLU A 299 -4.81 -4.44 11.30
N TYR A 300 -4.15 -3.98 10.24
CA TYR A 300 -4.48 -2.73 9.54
C TYR A 300 -5.39 -2.97 8.33
N LEU A 301 -5.75 -4.23 8.06
CA LEU A 301 -6.66 -4.64 7.00
C LEU A 301 -7.95 -5.23 7.61
N GLN A 302 -8.06 -6.55 7.76
CA GLN A 302 -9.21 -7.17 8.42
C GLN A 302 -9.35 -6.72 9.88
N GLY A 303 -8.25 -6.50 10.60
CA GLY A 303 -8.29 -5.99 11.97
C GLY A 303 -8.95 -4.60 12.06
N GLU A 304 -8.82 -3.77 11.02
CA GLU A 304 -9.48 -2.48 10.94
C GLU A 304 -11.00 -2.63 10.81
N ILE A 305 -11.47 -3.60 10.01
CA ILE A 305 -12.90 -3.93 9.92
C ILE A 305 -13.44 -4.38 11.27
N VAL A 306 -12.71 -5.27 11.97
CA VAL A 306 -13.08 -5.74 13.31
C VAL A 306 -13.14 -4.58 14.32
N ARG A 307 -12.16 -3.68 14.29
CA ARG A 307 -12.13 -2.49 15.16
C ARG A 307 -13.35 -1.60 14.91
N MET A 308 -13.63 -1.25 13.65
CA MET A 308 -14.78 -0.42 13.29
C MET A 308 -16.11 -1.08 13.66
N GLY A 309 -16.25 -2.38 13.43
CA GLY A 309 -17.43 -3.14 13.83
C GLY A 309 -17.68 -3.06 15.33
N ARG A 310 -16.65 -3.24 16.15
CA ARG A 310 -16.75 -3.08 17.62
C ARG A 310 -17.19 -1.68 18.03
N GLU A 311 -16.72 -0.63 17.34
CA GLU A 311 -17.08 0.76 17.63
C GLU A 311 -18.54 1.09 17.31
N CYS A 312 -19.11 0.50 16.27
CA CYS A 312 -20.51 0.70 15.90
C CYS A 312 -21.46 -0.42 16.38
N GLY A 313 -20.98 -1.39 17.16
CA GLY A 313 -21.78 -2.49 17.70
C GLY A 313 -22.19 -3.55 16.68
N ILE A 314 -21.47 -3.67 15.56
CA ILE A 314 -21.70 -4.67 14.50
C ILE A 314 -20.56 -5.68 14.52
N ALA A 315 -20.89 -6.96 14.66
CA ALA A 315 -19.88 -8.02 14.66
C ALA A 315 -19.28 -8.23 13.26
N ALA A 316 -17.98 -8.53 13.20
CA ALA A 316 -17.27 -8.96 11.99
C ALA A 316 -16.57 -10.32 12.21
N PRO A 317 -17.33 -11.40 12.53
CA PRO A 317 -16.78 -12.67 12.95
C PRO A 317 -15.88 -13.33 11.90
N VAL A 318 -16.19 -13.17 10.60
CA VAL A 318 -15.36 -13.74 9.52
C VAL A 318 -14.03 -13.00 9.46
N CYS A 319 -14.05 -11.66 9.47
CA CYS A 319 -12.82 -10.87 9.50
C CYS A 319 -11.98 -11.20 10.75
N GLU A 320 -12.60 -11.33 11.92
CA GLU A 320 -11.93 -11.67 13.18
C GLU A 320 -11.24 -13.04 13.12
N ARG A 321 -11.91 -14.06 12.58
CA ARG A 321 -11.32 -15.40 12.42
C ARG A 321 -10.21 -15.42 11.36
N VAL A 322 -10.36 -14.68 10.25
CA VAL A 322 -9.28 -14.53 9.26
C VAL A 322 -8.04 -13.88 9.89
N VAL A 323 -8.20 -12.88 10.76
CA VAL A 323 -7.09 -12.30 11.53
C VAL A 323 -6.40 -13.37 12.38
N GLY A 324 -7.17 -14.21 13.09
CA GLY A 324 -6.65 -15.33 13.88
C GLY A 324 -5.83 -16.31 13.05
N LEU A 325 -6.39 -16.78 11.93
CA LEU A 325 -5.72 -17.72 11.03
C LEU A 325 -4.40 -17.17 10.48
N VAL A 326 -4.36 -15.90 10.07
CA VAL A 326 -3.13 -15.30 9.55
C VAL A 326 -2.07 -15.21 10.64
N LYS A 327 -2.44 -14.83 11.86
CA LYS A 327 -1.51 -14.79 13.00
C LYS A 327 -0.96 -16.17 13.35
N ASP A 328 -1.79 -17.20 13.28
CA ASP A 328 -1.36 -18.59 13.52
C ASP A 328 -0.35 -19.05 12.48
N VAL A 329 -0.55 -18.72 11.20
CA VAL A 329 0.40 -19.00 10.12
C VAL A 329 1.68 -18.17 10.28
N GLU A 330 1.55 -16.88 10.58
CA GLU A 330 2.69 -15.98 10.84
C GLU A 330 3.59 -16.52 11.96
N GLY A 331 3.00 -17.03 13.05
CA GLY A 331 3.73 -17.62 14.17
C GLY A 331 4.42 -18.95 13.85
N LYS A 332 3.91 -19.73 12.89
CA LYS A 332 4.54 -20.97 12.40
C LYS A 332 5.65 -20.71 11.39
N GLY A 333 5.58 -19.58 10.68
CA GLY A 333 6.50 -19.20 9.62
C GLY A 333 6.18 -19.88 8.29
N GLY A 334 6.33 -19.13 7.20
CA GLY A 334 5.99 -19.58 5.85
C GLY A 334 4.52 -19.36 5.48
N LEU A 335 4.10 -19.92 4.35
CA LEU A 335 2.74 -19.80 3.83
C LEU A 335 1.79 -20.78 4.53
N GLY A 336 0.50 -20.45 4.58
CA GLY A 336 -0.50 -21.27 5.26
C GLY A 336 -0.76 -22.61 4.55
N ASN A 337 -0.75 -22.60 3.21
CA ASN A 337 -1.10 -23.74 2.35
C ASN A 337 -2.46 -24.37 2.68
N LEU A 338 -3.41 -23.56 3.16
CA LEU A 338 -4.77 -23.99 3.46
C LEU A 338 -5.60 -24.02 2.17
N THR A 339 -6.49 -25.00 2.00
CA THR A 339 -7.47 -24.91 0.91
C THR A 339 -8.55 -23.88 1.27
N GLY A 340 -9.25 -23.34 0.26
CA GLY A 340 -10.36 -22.44 0.53
C GLY A 340 -11.45 -23.08 1.38
N GLU A 341 -11.69 -24.39 1.23
CA GLU A 341 -12.65 -25.16 2.04
C GLU A 341 -12.21 -25.25 3.50
N MET A 342 -10.91 -25.51 3.77
CA MET A 342 -10.38 -25.51 5.14
C MET A 342 -10.55 -24.14 5.80
N ILE A 343 -10.38 -23.06 5.04
CA ILE A 343 -10.61 -21.71 5.56
C ILE A 343 -12.11 -21.53 5.85
N LEU A 344 -13.01 -21.86 4.92
CA LEU A 344 -14.46 -21.74 5.15
C LEU A 344 -14.96 -22.57 6.34
N ASP A 345 -14.43 -23.78 6.52
CA ASP A 345 -14.72 -24.64 7.67
C ASP A 345 -14.27 -23.99 8.99
N ALA A 346 -13.05 -23.45 9.04
CA ALA A 346 -12.55 -22.70 10.20
C ALA A 346 -13.36 -21.43 10.51
N LEU A 347 -14.04 -20.88 9.49
CA LEU A 347 -14.97 -19.75 9.60
C LEU A 347 -16.40 -20.16 9.98
N GLU A 348 -16.69 -21.46 10.12
CA GLU A 348 -18.02 -22.03 10.38
C GLU A 348 -19.06 -21.68 9.28
N LEU A 349 -18.62 -21.67 8.03
CA LEU A 349 -19.44 -21.29 6.87
C LEU A 349 -19.92 -22.46 6.00
N ILE A 350 -19.42 -23.68 6.22
CA ILE A 350 -19.78 -24.89 5.46
C ILE A 350 -19.89 -26.13 6.34
#